data_AF-A0A2V8FXA7-F1
#
_entry.id   AF-A0A2V8FXA7-F1
#
_cell.length_a   1.000
_cell.length_b   1.000
_cell.length_c   1.000
_cell.angle_alpha   90.00
_cell.angle_beta   90.00
_cell.angle_gamma   90.00
#
_symmetry.space_group_name_H-M   'P 1'
#
loop_
_entity.id
_entity.type
_entity.pdbx_description
1 polymer ?
#
loop_
_entity_poly.entity_id
_entity_poly.type
_entity_poly.pdbx_seq_one_letter_code
_entity_poly.pdbx_strand_id
1 'polypeptide(L)'
;MGFRLRGSTIVFAIALATPTAAAINLISVQDEIKLGQEAQREVRRQVPVVGGSVGPYVGGIGRQLAAHAAGPRYPYSFSVANYREINAFSLPG
;
A
#
# COMPACT_ATOMS: atom_id res chain seq x y z
N MET A 1 1.47 50.39 40.07
CA MET A 1 1.45 50.61 38.61
C MET A 1 2.64 49.86 38.01
N GLY A 2 2.40 48.80 37.22
CA GLY A 2 3.48 48.07 36.53
C GLY A 2 3.27 46.55 36.42
N PHE A 3 2.72 46.12 35.26
CA PHE A 3 3.00 44.89 34.49
C PHE A 3 3.21 43.55 35.24
N ARG A 4 2.20 42.67 35.29
CA ARG A 4 1.88 41.57 34.34
C ARG A 4 3.06 40.65 33.98
N LEU A 5 2.96 39.37 34.37
CA LEU A 5 3.30 38.22 33.51
C LEU A 5 2.51 36.98 33.95
N ARG A 6 1.66 36.52 33.02
CA ARG A 6 0.99 35.23 33.02
C ARG A 6 2.00 34.20 32.51
N GLY A 7 2.13 33.06 33.17
CA GLY A 7 2.94 31.93 32.67
C GLY A 7 2.31 30.62 33.11
N SER A 8 1.50 30.03 32.23
CA SER A 8 0.91 28.71 32.40
C SER A 8 1.99 27.67 32.12
N THR A 9 2.45 26.94 33.14
CA THR A 9 3.44 25.88 32.96
C THR A 9 2.74 24.65 32.38
N ILE A 10 2.83 24.47 31.07
CA ILE A 10 2.44 23.21 30.42
C ILE A 10 3.62 22.25 30.57
N VAL A 11 3.44 21.21 31.38
CA VAL A 11 4.41 20.12 31.52
C VAL A 11 4.36 19.29 30.23
N PHE A 12 5.46 19.30 29.46
CA PHE A 12 5.67 18.37 28.36
C PHE A 12 6.06 17.01 28.96
N ALA A 13 5.13 16.07 29.01
CA ALA A 13 5.46 14.69 29.29
C ALA A 13 6.16 14.11 28.05
N ILE A 14 7.47 13.87 28.16
CA ILE A 14 8.19 13.06 27.18
C ILE A 14 7.73 11.62 27.36
N ALA A 15 6.88 11.15 26.45
CA ALA A 15 6.58 9.73 26.35
C ALA A 15 7.85 9.01 25.89
N LEU A 16 8.43 8.20 26.79
CA LEU A 16 9.46 7.22 26.44
C LEU A 16 8.85 6.26 25.42
N ALA A 17 9.25 6.38 24.15
CA ALA A 17 8.90 5.41 23.12
C ALA A 17 9.47 4.06 23.54
N THR A 18 8.61 3.15 23.99
CA THR A 18 8.94 1.75 24.11
C THR A 18 9.25 1.23 22.71
N PRO A 19 10.34 0.46 22.49
CA PRO A 19 10.52 -0.22 21.23
C PRO A 19 9.40 -1.26 21.15
N THR A 20 8.32 -0.93 20.45
CA THR A 20 7.43 -1.96 19.92
C THR A 20 8.28 -2.76 18.96
N ALA A 21 8.77 -3.91 19.40
CA ALA A 21 9.27 -4.92 18.50
C ALA A 21 8.23 -5.04 17.39
N ALA A 22 8.59 -4.63 16.17
CA ALA A 22 7.69 -4.69 15.04
C ALA A 22 7.20 -6.13 15.00
N ALA A 23 5.92 -6.34 15.34
CA ALA A 23 5.31 -7.64 15.22
C ALA A 23 5.30 -7.93 13.73
N ILE A 24 6.34 -8.62 13.25
CA ILE A 24 6.35 -9.15 11.90
C ILE A 24 5.31 -10.26 11.95
N ASN A 25 4.06 -9.89 11.69
CA ASN A 25 3.02 -10.87 11.47
C ASN A 25 3.35 -11.50 10.12
N LEU A 26 4.15 -12.57 10.16
CA LEU A 26 4.53 -13.35 8.98
C LEU A 26 3.27 -14.09 8.52
N ILE A 27 2.39 -13.37 7.82
CA ILE A 27 1.25 -13.93 7.13
C ILE A 27 1.76 -14.92 6.08
N SER A 28 1.06 -16.04 5.90
CA SER A 28 1.48 -17.02 4.90
C SER A 28 1.30 -16.45 3.49
N VAL A 29 2.08 -16.91 2.51
CA VAL A 29 1.92 -16.54 1.09
C VAL A 29 0.47 -16.75 0.63
N GLN A 30 -0.16 -17.84 1.09
CA GLN A 30 -1.55 -18.14 0.74
C GLN A 30 -2.53 -17.11 1.32
N ASP A 31 -2.27 -16.62 2.52
CA ASP A 31 -3.12 -15.63 3.16
C ASP A 31 -2.88 -14.23 2.57
N GLU A 32 -1.66 -13.91 2.15
CA GLU A 32 -1.38 -12.71 1.34
C GLU A 32 -2.18 -12.72 0.03
N ILE A 33 -2.21 -13.86 -0.67
CA ILE A 33 -3.00 -14.02 -1.91
C ILE A 33 -4.49 -13.78 -1.64
N LYS A 34 -5.05 -14.32 -0.55
CA LYS A 34 -6.46 -14.12 -0.20
C LYS A 34 -6.74 -12.63 0.08
N LEU A 35 -5.88 -12.01 0.88
CA LEU A 35 -5.98 -10.58 1.22
C LEU A 35 -5.87 -9.70 -0.03
N GLY A 36 -4.96 -10.05 -0.94
CA GLY A 36 -4.81 -9.42 -2.25
C GLY A 36 -6.07 -9.47 -3.10
N GLN A 37 -6.68 -10.65 -3.19
CA GLN A 37 -7.93 -10.83 -3.93
C GLN A 37 -9.09 -10.02 -3.33
N GLU A 38 -9.17 -9.94 -2.00
CA GLU A 38 -10.14 -9.09 -1.30
C GLU A 38 -9.91 -7.61 -1.58
N ALA A 39 -8.68 -7.13 -1.40
CA ALA A 39 -8.30 -5.75 -1.68
C ALA A 39 -8.54 -5.40 -3.16
N GLN A 40 -8.25 -6.30 -4.09
CA GLN A 40 -8.46 -6.09 -5.52
C GLN A 40 -9.95 -5.91 -5.84
N ARG A 41 -10.83 -6.69 -5.20
CA ARG A 41 -12.29 -6.51 -5.37
C ARG A 41 -12.73 -5.13 -4.91
N GLU A 42 -12.20 -4.65 -3.80
CA GLU A 42 -12.55 -3.33 -3.26
C GLU A 42 -12.00 -2.19 -4.14
N VAL A 43 -10.73 -2.27 -4.56
CA VAL A 43 -10.12 -1.30 -5.47
C VAL A 43 -10.90 -1.21 -6.79
N ARG A 44 -11.32 -2.34 -7.37
CA ARG A 44 -12.09 -2.36 -8.63
C ARG A 44 -13.45 -1.68 -8.53
N ARG A 45 -14.02 -1.54 -7.33
CA ARG A 45 -15.29 -0.80 -7.13
C ARG A 45 -15.08 0.72 -7.20
N GLN A 46 -13.90 1.19 -6.82
CA GLN A 46 -13.60 2.62 -6.66
C GLN A 46 -12.73 3.18 -7.79
N VAL A 47 -11.93 2.33 -8.43
CA VAL A 47 -10.92 2.72 -9.42
C VAL A 47 -11.39 2.37 -10.84
N PRO A 48 -11.65 3.36 -11.70
CA PRO A 48 -11.95 3.10 -13.11
C PRO A 48 -10.72 2.53 -13.82
N VAL A 49 -10.93 1.56 -14.71
CA VAL A 49 -9.86 0.89 -15.47
C VAL A 49 -9.86 1.38 -16.91
N VAL A 50 -8.67 1.60 -17.47
CA VAL A 50 -8.50 1.93 -18.89
C VAL A 50 -8.93 0.75 -19.76
N GLY A 51 -9.84 1.02 -20.71
CA GLY A 51 -10.30 0.03 -21.68
C GLY A 51 -9.36 -0.16 -22.88
N GLY A 52 -9.74 -1.07 -23.79
CA GLY A 52 -9.03 -1.30 -25.04
C GLY A 52 -7.76 -2.15 -24.91
N SER A 53 -6.77 -1.88 -25.78
CA SER A 53 -5.54 -2.69 -25.92
C SER A 53 -4.48 -2.42 -24.85
N VAL A 54 -4.63 -1.35 -24.06
CA VAL A 54 -3.64 -0.95 -23.05
C VAL A 54 -3.49 -2.01 -21.95
N GLY A 55 -4.61 -2.55 -21.47
CA GLY A 55 -4.61 -3.60 -20.45
C GLY A 55 -3.83 -4.86 -20.87
N PRO A 56 -4.15 -5.47 -22.03
CA PRO A 56 -3.38 -6.58 -22.58
C PRO A 56 -1.89 -6.29 -22.78
N TYR A 57 -1.54 -5.09 -23.25
CA TYR A 57 -0.15 -4.67 -23.45
C TYR A 57 0.63 -4.63 -22.13
N VAL A 58 0.13 -3.90 -21.13
CA VAL A 58 0.76 -3.81 -19.80
C VAL A 58 0.80 -5.19 -19.13
N GLY A 59 -0.27 -5.98 -19.27
CA GLY A 59 -0.29 -7.36 -18.77
C GLY A 59 0.76 -8.26 -19.44
N GLY A 60 1.06 -8.04 -20.73
CA GLY A 60 2.13 -8.75 -21.43
C GLY A 60 3.51 -8.47 -20.84
N ILE A 61 3.84 -7.19 -20.66
CA ILE A 61 5.09 -6.75 -20.04
C ILE A 61 5.19 -7.29 -18.62
N GLY A 62 4.12 -7.15 -17.82
CA GLY A 62 4.08 -7.63 -16.45
C GLY A 62 4.35 -9.13 -16.32
N ARG A 63 3.81 -9.96 -17.23
CA ARG A 63 4.10 -11.40 -17.27
C ARG A 63 5.56 -11.71 -17.61
N GLN A 64 6.16 -10.96 -18.54
CA GLN A 64 7.58 -11.11 -18.87
C GLN A 64 8.46 -10.80 -17.66
N LEU A 65 8.16 -9.73 -16.92
CA LEU A 65 8.88 -9.37 -15.70
C LEU A 65 8.68 -10.40 -14.58
N ALA A 66 7.44 -10.84 -14.35
CA ALA A 66 7.11 -11.82 -13.32
C ALA A 66 7.81 -13.16 -13.52
N ALA A 67 8.10 -13.56 -14.77
CA ALA A 67 8.85 -14.78 -15.07
C ALA A 67 10.29 -14.79 -14.51
N HIS A 68 10.84 -13.61 -14.22
CA HIS A 68 12.18 -13.43 -13.67
C HIS A 68 12.19 -12.91 -12.22
N ALA A 69 11.02 -12.80 -11.59
CA ALA A 69 10.90 -12.34 -10.21
C ALA A 69 11.47 -13.39 -9.23
N ALA A 70 12.23 -12.91 -8.24
CA ALA A 70 12.72 -13.75 -7.13
C ALA A 70 11.65 -13.85 -6.03
N GLY A 71 11.74 -14.88 -5.18
CA GLY A 71 10.85 -15.07 -4.04
C GLY A 71 9.66 -15.98 -4.34
N PRO A 72 8.60 -15.90 -3.50
CA PRO A 72 7.38 -16.69 -3.69
C PRO A 72 6.71 -16.40 -5.02
N ARG A 73 6.07 -17.43 -5.61
CA ARG A 73 5.32 -17.26 -6.85
C ARG A 73 3.90 -16.83 -6.56
N TYR A 74 3.63 -15.56 -6.81
CA TYR A 74 2.32 -14.96 -6.72
C TYR A 74 1.58 -15.00 -8.06
N PRO A 75 0.24 -15.08 -8.06
CA PRO A 75 -0.59 -14.99 -9.26
C PRO A 75 -0.70 -13.53 -9.74
N TYR A 76 0.42 -12.96 -10.21
CA TYR A 76 0.50 -11.56 -10.63
C TYR A 76 -0.60 -11.18 -11.62
N SER A 77 -1.29 -10.08 -11.32
CA SER A 77 -2.25 -9.45 -12.23
C SER A 77 -1.96 -7.96 -12.33
N PHE A 78 -2.18 -7.39 -13.51
CA PHE A 78 -1.90 -5.99 -13.80
C PHE A 78 -3.19 -5.32 -14.28
N SER A 79 -3.42 -4.08 -13.84
CA SER A 79 -4.56 -3.27 -14.26
C SER A 79 -4.11 -1.82 -14.34
N VAL A 80 -4.62 -1.10 -15.33
CA VAL A 80 -4.24 0.29 -15.57
C VAL A 80 -5.38 1.17 -15.09
N ALA A 81 -5.12 1.92 -14.02
CA ALA A 81 -6.09 2.87 -13.48
C ALA A 81 -6.26 4.07 -14.42
N ASN A 82 -7.49 4.55 -14.58
CA ASN A 82 -7.81 5.72 -15.39
C ASN A 82 -7.73 7.00 -14.55
N TYR A 83 -6.51 7.43 -14.26
CA TYR A 83 -6.19 8.68 -13.57
C TYR A 83 -5.18 9.49 -14.36
N ARG A 84 -5.13 10.82 -14.11
CA ARG A 84 -4.20 11.72 -14.81
C ARG A 84 -2.85 11.80 -14.09
N GLU A 85 -2.86 11.54 -12.79
CA GLU A 85 -1.70 11.56 -11.92
C GLU A 85 -0.82 10.33 -12.18
N ILE A 86 0.50 10.54 -12.19
CA ILE A 86 1.48 9.45 -12.32
C ILE A 86 1.54 8.71 -10.98
N ASN A 87 1.16 7.43 -10.97
CA ASN A 87 1.23 6.57 -9.80
C ASN A 87 1.26 5.08 -10.18
N ALA A 88 1.80 4.25 -9.31
CA ALA A 88 1.71 2.79 -9.38
C ALA A 88 1.85 2.21 -7.96
N PHE A 89 1.04 1.21 -7.64
CA PHE A 89 1.12 0.48 -6.38
C PHE A 89 0.80 -1.00 -6.60
N SER A 90 1.20 -1.84 -5.65
CA SER A 90 0.88 -3.27 -5.61
C SER A 90 -0.01 -3.56 -4.40
N LEU A 91 -0.94 -4.49 -4.57
CA LEU A 91 -1.69 -5.07 -3.45
C LEU A 91 -0.92 -6.28 -2.89
N PRO A 92 -1.25 -6.76 -1.68
CA PRO A 92 -0.69 -8.01 -1.16
C PRO A 92 -0.94 -9.17 -2.11
N GLY A 93 -0.05 -10.16 -2.08
CA GLY A 93 -0.22 -11.44 -2.77
C GLY A 93 0.08 -11.48 -4.25
#